data_AF-A0A9P1AR27-F1
#
_entry.id   AF-A0A9P1AR27-F1
#
_cell.length_a   1.000
_cell.length_b   1.000
_cell.length_c   1.000
_cell.angle_alpha   90.00
_cell.angle_beta   90.00
_cell.angle_gamma   90.00
#
_symmetry.space_group_name_H-M   'P 1'
#
loop_
_entity.id
_entity.type
_entity.pdbx_description
1 polymer ?
#
loop_
_entity_poly.entity_id
_entity_poly.type
_entity_poly.pdbx_seq_one_letter_code
_entity_poly.pdbx_strand_id
1 'polypeptide(L)'
;MASVKWTMLVMHICGAYLDLFLSALSTQYYLLPAAAGHASGLYTFIGIPVKWQAYMFISAICLAGVAILGFFESREEAVDVHWRALPVRVHFILPITFTPPEQEYGKAYVREKLPCVPQYVLDHPNFFVYAIDITLLTGLIGFATITITSEVVYFFVRILIHLSSTKAKSQRTYTLQLQFFIALSVQISIPLMVVIVPVGYIVFAFSSSYFDQGKQFSKKVFCRYFDCHRREIQNSAYASFFFPMTAVHCVRRAGAEFMSITFGKHDEPQEPIPIIKRMYSRAPHEIGVCVGQIYGEERKWLEIIEFVEHHRLIGASIFYFTVYEMDGYTKKVIEEYERLGLAEASFVNTGYRTINILFHQIQLHECFFRSKFHSKWVINVDIDERLTLTEPSLFPSFLSRRVAKFEKDPEAFESEERLLKDMEFIRYQNTTEALWPAPKIVFRPDKVHNIYTHWSWKQHPGCRITSIPYWVGYVRHYRFVNKRGLGSNWLNQFNTSFHFPLNPQFAETLKIAVVAKVKYLYDLKPIPCEKIEQFFKKNYLNDTLKCVENE
;
A
#
# COMPACT_ATOMS: atom_id res chain seq x y z
N MET A 1 -31.85 -29.60 18.13
CA MET A 1 -30.48 -29.44 17.59
C MET A 1 -30.34 -29.73 16.08
N ALA A 2 -31.16 -30.58 15.45
CA ALA A 2 -31.05 -30.87 14.00
C ALA A 2 -31.40 -29.68 13.09
N SER A 3 -32.44 -28.90 13.43
CA SER A 3 -32.92 -27.72 12.66
C SER A 3 -31.86 -26.62 12.51
N VAL A 4 -31.17 -26.28 13.61
CA VAL A 4 -30.16 -25.19 13.64
C VAL A 4 -28.91 -25.47 12.80
N LYS A 5 -28.54 -26.76 12.62
CA LYS A 5 -27.39 -27.12 11.77
C LYS A 5 -27.65 -26.82 10.30
N TRP A 6 -28.89 -26.99 9.85
CA TRP A 6 -29.29 -26.72 8.48
C TRP A 6 -29.29 -25.22 8.17
N THR A 7 -29.86 -24.40 9.05
CA THR A 7 -29.86 -22.94 8.87
C THR A 7 -28.45 -22.34 8.94
N MET A 8 -27.59 -22.87 9.81
CA MET A 8 -26.18 -22.50 9.85
C MET A 8 -25.44 -22.88 8.55
N LEU A 9 -25.69 -24.08 8.00
CA LEU A 9 -25.11 -24.51 6.73
C LEU A 9 -25.56 -23.61 5.56
N VAL A 10 -26.86 -23.30 5.49
CA VAL A 10 -27.42 -22.41 4.45
C VAL A 10 -26.80 -21.01 4.53
N MET A 11 -26.66 -20.44 5.73
CA MET A 11 -26.00 -19.16 5.94
C MET A 11 -24.54 -19.16 5.45
N HIS A 12 -23.78 -20.23 5.77
CA HIS A 12 -22.40 -20.35 5.30
C HIS A 12 -22.30 -20.51 3.78
N ILE A 13 -23.19 -21.30 3.16
CA ILE A 13 -23.21 -21.48 1.70
C ILE A 13 -23.55 -20.17 1.01
N CYS A 14 -24.57 -19.44 1.47
CA CYS A 14 -24.96 -18.15 0.89
C CYS A 14 -23.85 -17.10 1.06
N GLY A 15 -23.20 -17.04 2.23
CA GLY A 15 -22.06 -16.15 2.47
C GLY A 15 -20.87 -16.49 1.57
N ALA A 16 -20.47 -17.76 1.52
CA ALA A 16 -19.37 -18.21 0.67
C ALA A 16 -19.66 -17.98 -0.82
N TYR A 17 -20.91 -18.16 -1.26
CA TYR A 17 -21.34 -17.85 -2.62
C TYR A 17 -21.19 -16.35 -2.91
N LEU A 18 -21.63 -15.46 -2.02
CA LEU A 18 -21.48 -14.02 -2.19
C LEU A 18 -20.01 -13.59 -2.25
N ASP A 19 -19.17 -14.13 -1.36
CA ASP A 19 -17.72 -13.84 -1.33
C ASP A 19 -17.03 -14.31 -2.62
N LEU A 20 -17.34 -15.53 -3.07
CA LEU A 20 -16.82 -16.09 -4.31
C LEU A 20 -17.32 -15.29 -5.53
N PHE A 21 -18.56 -14.80 -5.47
CA PHE A 21 -19.15 -13.99 -6.51
C PHE A 21 -18.41 -12.67 -6.68
N LEU A 22 -18.19 -11.95 -5.58
CA LEU A 22 -17.46 -10.68 -5.53
C LEU A 22 -15.99 -10.82 -5.94
N SER A 23 -15.35 -11.93 -5.55
CA SER A 23 -13.89 -12.11 -5.68
C SER A 23 -13.46 -12.78 -6.99
N ALA A 24 -14.28 -13.67 -7.57
CA ALA A 24 -13.84 -14.54 -8.65
C ALA A 24 -14.89 -14.77 -9.76
N LEU A 25 -16.16 -14.98 -9.42
CA LEU A 25 -17.17 -15.33 -10.44
C LEU A 25 -17.52 -14.12 -11.29
N SER A 26 -17.78 -12.97 -10.66
CA SER A 26 -18.30 -11.80 -11.36
C SER A 26 -18.20 -10.53 -10.49
N THR A 27 -17.01 -9.96 -10.43
CA THR A 27 -16.77 -8.64 -9.84
C THR A 27 -17.48 -7.55 -10.67
N GLN A 28 -18.37 -6.78 -10.02
CA GLN A 28 -19.15 -5.73 -10.67
C GLN A 28 -18.47 -4.36 -10.51
N TYR A 29 -18.32 -3.63 -11.61
CA TYR A 29 -17.82 -2.25 -11.61
C TYR A 29 -18.97 -1.33 -12.02
N TYR A 30 -19.66 -0.75 -11.03
CA TYR A 30 -20.72 0.22 -11.28
C TYR A 30 -20.16 1.65 -11.32
N LEU A 31 -20.73 2.45 -12.20
CA LEU A 31 -20.71 3.89 -12.22
C LEU A 31 -22.00 4.38 -11.56
N LEU A 32 -21.95 5.51 -10.87
CA LEU A 32 -23.10 6.26 -10.34
C LEU A 32 -22.95 7.71 -10.82
N PRO A 33 -24.04 8.49 -11.02
CA PRO A 33 -25.40 8.25 -10.57
C PRO A 33 -26.27 7.37 -11.47
N ALA A 34 -25.85 7.06 -12.69
CA ALA A 34 -26.55 6.09 -13.54
C ALA A 34 -26.02 4.69 -13.23
N ALA A 35 -26.86 3.74 -12.80
CA ALA A 35 -26.44 2.35 -12.59
C ALA A 35 -26.04 1.75 -13.94
N ALA A 36 -24.76 1.89 -14.27
CA ALA A 36 -24.15 1.47 -15.52
C ALA A 36 -22.75 0.97 -15.22
N GLY A 37 -22.23 0.05 -16.01
CA GLY A 37 -20.95 -0.55 -15.66
C GLY A 37 -20.61 -1.79 -16.46
N HIS A 38 -19.55 -2.46 -16.05
CA HIS A 38 -19.18 -3.76 -16.62
C HIS A 38 -18.87 -4.75 -15.50
N ALA A 39 -18.95 -6.04 -15.83
CA ALA A 39 -18.52 -7.12 -14.95
C ALA A 39 -17.20 -7.74 -15.43
N SER A 40 -16.47 -8.38 -14.53
CA SER A 40 -15.29 -9.18 -14.88
C SER A 40 -15.14 -10.36 -13.92
N GLY A 41 -14.67 -11.49 -14.43
CA GLY A 41 -14.55 -12.73 -13.66
C GLY A 41 -14.84 -13.95 -14.53
N LEU A 42 -14.95 -15.11 -13.88
CA LEU A 42 -15.19 -16.38 -14.56
C LEU A 42 -16.47 -16.37 -15.42
N TYR A 43 -17.55 -15.75 -14.96
CA TYR A 43 -18.81 -15.66 -15.70
C TYR A 43 -18.70 -14.84 -16.98
N THR A 44 -17.90 -13.77 -16.93
CA THR A 44 -17.59 -12.99 -18.13
C THR A 44 -16.69 -13.77 -19.08
N PHE A 45 -15.74 -14.55 -18.56
CA PHE A 45 -14.86 -15.40 -19.36
C PHE A 45 -15.60 -16.51 -20.12
N ILE A 46 -16.59 -17.15 -19.49
CA ILE A 46 -17.44 -18.18 -20.13
C ILE A 46 -18.61 -17.60 -20.94
N GLY A 47 -18.68 -16.27 -21.08
CA GLY A 47 -19.64 -15.59 -21.97
C GLY A 47 -21.05 -15.37 -21.39
N ILE A 48 -21.23 -15.41 -20.07
CA ILE A 48 -22.52 -15.06 -19.45
C ILE A 48 -22.78 -13.57 -19.66
N PRO A 49 -23.94 -13.14 -20.20
CA PRO A 49 -24.23 -11.72 -20.38
C PRO A 49 -24.23 -10.93 -19.07
N VAL A 50 -23.68 -9.72 -19.11
CA VAL A 50 -23.52 -8.83 -17.93
C VAL A 50 -24.84 -8.49 -17.23
N LYS A 51 -25.95 -8.36 -18.00
CA LYS A 51 -27.29 -8.19 -17.43
C LYS A 51 -27.68 -9.29 -16.42
N TRP A 52 -27.32 -10.53 -16.72
CA TRP A 52 -27.62 -11.68 -15.87
C TRP A 52 -26.67 -11.76 -14.69
N GLN A 53 -25.41 -11.34 -14.88
CA GLN A 53 -24.43 -11.25 -13.81
C GLN A 53 -24.88 -10.26 -12.71
N ALA A 54 -25.41 -9.09 -13.08
CA ALA A 54 -25.95 -8.16 -12.09
C ALA A 54 -27.21 -8.69 -11.37
N TYR A 55 -28.09 -9.39 -12.09
CA TYR A 55 -29.23 -10.06 -11.47
C TYR A 55 -28.79 -11.08 -10.42
N MET A 56 -27.88 -11.99 -10.79
CA MET A 56 -27.33 -12.99 -9.87
C MET A 56 -26.62 -12.34 -8.67
N PHE A 57 -25.94 -11.21 -8.87
CA PHE A 57 -25.27 -10.47 -7.80
C PHE A 57 -26.26 -9.97 -6.75
N ILE A 58 -27.33 -9.29 -7.18
CA ILE A 58 -28.31 -8.76 -6.23
C ILE A 58 -29.09 -9.89 -5.57
N SER A 59 -29.44 -10.94 -6.31
CA SER A 59 -30.03 -12.15 -5.73
C SER A 59 -29.11 -12.77 -4.67
N ALA A 60 -27.79 -12.80 -4.88
CA ALA A 60 -26.83 -13.30 -3.88
C ALA A 60 -26.85 -12.48 -2.59
N ILE A 61 -26.89 -11.15 -2.69
CA ILE A 61 -26.99 -10.24 -1.52
C ILE A 61 -28.29 -10.52 -0.75
N CYS A 62 -29.43 -10.59 -1.44
CA CYS A 62 -30.71 -10.88 -0.82
C CYS A 62 -30.73 -12.26 -0.15
N LEU A 63 -30.22 -13.30 -0.83
CA LEU A 63 -30.13 -14.65 -0.29
C LEU A 63 -29.23 -14.73 0.95
N ALA A 64 -28.12 -13.99 0.98
CA ALA A 64 -27.26 -13.89 2.16
C ALA A 64 -28.01 -13.22 3.33
N GLY A 65 -28.72 -12.12 3.08
CA GLY A 65 -29.53 -11.44 4.10
C GLY A 65 -30.63 -12.33 4.69
N VAL A 66 -31.40 -13.02 3.84
CA VAL A 66 -32.46 -13.95 4.27
C VAL A 66 -31.89 -15.16 5.02
N ALA A 67 -30.72 -15.68 4.60
CA ALA A 67 -30.09 -16.78 5.29
C ALA A 67 -29.59 -16.41 6.69
N ILE A 68 -29.11 -15.16 6.87
CA ILE A 68 -28.78 -14.61 8.18
C ILE A 68 -30.04 -14.52 9.05
N LEU A 69 -31.13 -13.95 8.52
CA LEU A 69 -32.40 -13.84 9.23
C LEU A 69 -32.95 -15.22 9.67
N GLY A 70 -32.98 -16.19 8.76
CA GLY A 70 -33.46 -17.54 9.06
C GLY A 70 -32.61 -18.29 10.10
N PHE A 71 -31.32 -17.96 10.21
CA PHE A 71 -30.48 -18.46 11.31
C PHE A 71 -30.95 -17.91 12.66
N PHE A 72 -31.28 -16.62 12.75
CA PHE A 72 -31.78 -16.00 13.98
C PHE A 72 -33.15 -16.48 14.40
N GLU A 73 -34.08 -16.60 13.45
CA GLU A 73 -35.42 -17.14 13.68
C GLU A 73 -35.32 -18.56 14.27
N SER A 74 -34.48 -19.42 13.67
CA SER A 74 -34.22 -20.78 14.16
C SER A 74 -33.57 -20.83 15.55
N ARG A 75 -32.82 -19.79 15.94
CA ARG A 75 -32.23 -19.67 17.28
C ARG A 75 -33.24 -19.20 18.32
N GLU A 76 -34.19 -18.34 17.94
CA GLU A 76 -35.26 -17.89 18.83
C GLU A 76 -36.28 -19.00 19.08
N GLU A 77 -36.66 -19.77 18.05
CA GLU A 77 -37.52 -20.95 18.19
C GLU A 77 -36.92 -22.03 19.12
N ALA A 78 -35.58 -22.13 19.16
CA ALA A 78 -34.88 -23.02 20.08
C ALA A 78 -34.90 -22.53 21.55
N VAL A 79 -35.21 -21.25 21.77
CA VAL A 79 -35.22 -20.58 23.07
C VAL A 79 -36.65 -20.45 23.64
N ASP A 80 -37.65 -20.23 22.80
CA ASP A 80 -39.07 -20.15 23.18
C ASP A 80 -39.95 -20.97 22.21
N VAL A 81 -40.53 -22.07 22.70
CA VAL A 81 -41.25 -23.07 21.87
C VAL A 81 -42.71 -22.65 21.58
N HIS A 82 -43.24 -21.63 22.26
CA HIS A 82 -44.66 -21.29 22.21
C HIS A 82 -45.04 -20.22 21.16
N TRP A 83 -44.07 -19.58 20.51
CA TRP A 83 -44.34 -18.58 19.48
C TRP A 83 -43.84 -19.05 18.12
N ARG A 84 -44.77 -19.43 17.23
CA ARG A 84 -44.47 -19.50 15.80
C ARG A 84 -44.57 -18.08 15.26
N ALA A 85 -43.43 -17.43 15.07
CA ALA A 85 -43.38 -16.26 14.21
C ALA A 85 -44.06 -16.66 12.88
N LEU A 86 -45.01 -15.86 12.42
CA LEU A 86 -45.57 -15.99 11.07
C LEU A 86 -44.37 -16.11 10.13
N PRO A 87 -44.19 -17.22 9.40
CA PRO A 87 -43.04 -17.35 8.55
C PRO A 87 -43.19 -16.28 7.50
N VAL A 88 -42.36 -15.24 7.53
CA VAL A 88 -42.29 -14.20 6.51
C VAL A 88 -41.61 -14.82 5.27
N ARG A 89 -42.19 -15.93 4.77
CA ARG A 89 -41.80 -16.71 3.59
C ARG A 89 -42.10 -15.98 2.28
N VAL A 90 -42.49 -14.71 2.35
CA VAL A 90 -42.94 -13.92 1.20
C VAL A 90 -41.97 -12.78 0.87
N HIS A 91 -40.96 -12.52 1.71
CA HIS A 91 -40.08 -11.39 1.44
C HIS A 91 -38.92 -11.81 0.53
N PHE A 92 -38.99 -11.31 -0.71
CA PHE A 92 -37.95 -11.27 -1.75
C PHE A 92 -37.86 -12.42 -2.75
N ILE A 93 -38.98 -12.74 -3.41
CA ILE A 93 -38.94 -12.83 -4.88
C ILE A 93 -39.43 -11.49 -5.41
N LEU A 94 -38.65 -10.44 -5.24
CA LEU A 94 -38.75 -9.31 -6.16
C LEU A 94 -37.72 -9.63 -7.24
N PRO A 95 -38.15 -10.13 -8.42
CA PRO A 95 -37.30 -9.96 -9.57
C PRO A 95 -37.14 -8.45 -9.66
N ILE A 96 -35.94 -7.95 -9.41
CA ILE A 96 -35.53 -6.67 -9.95
C ILE A 96 -35.64 -6.89 -11.45
N THR A 97 -36.82 -6.59 -11.99
CA THR A 97 -36.98 -6.32 -13.40
C THR A 97 -36.24 -5.01 -13.56
N PHE A 98 -34.92 -5.11 -13.68
CA PHE A 98 -34.16 -4.09 -14.35
C PHE A 98 -34.95 -3.84 -15.62
N THR A 99 -35.50 -2.65 -15.75
CA THR A 99 -36.05 -2.16 -16.99
C THR A 99 -34.92 -1.35 -17.61
N PRO A 100 -33.86 -2.02 -18.11
CA PRO A 100 -32.74 -1.30 -18.68
C PRO A 100 -33.28 -0.44 -19.81
N PRO A 101 -32.84 0.83 -19.90
CA PRO A 101 -33.18 1.65 -21.03
C PRO A 101 -32.62 1.01 -22.31
N GLU A 102 -33.11 1.47 -23.45
CA GLU A 102 -32.47 1.20 -24.73
C GLU A 102 -30.98 1.56 -24.63
N GLN A 103 -30.11 0.61 -24.97
CA GLN A 103 -28.69 0.70 -24.59
C GLN A 103 -27.96 1.82 -25.30
N GLU A 104 -28.36 2.19 -26.53
CA GLU A 104 -27.78 3.34 -27.23
C GLU A 104 -28.11 4.65 -26.51
N TYR A 105 -29.39 4.85 -26.17
CA TYR A 105 -29.86 6.00 -25.40
C TYR A 105 -29.21 6.04 -24.00
N GLY A 106 -29.20 4.91 -23.30
CA GLY A 106 -28.61 4.79 -21.97
C GLY A 106 -27.12 5.14 -21.95
N LYS A 107 -26.34 4.64 -22.93
CA LYS A 107 -24.91 4.97 -23.05
C LYS A 107 -24.68 6.45 -23.39
N ALA A 108 -25.53 7.04 -24.23
CA ALA A 108 -25.49 8.47 -24.52
C ALA A 108 -25.75 9.31 -23.25
N TYR A 109 -26.78 8.95 -22.48
CA TYR A 109 -27.10 9.58 -21.20
C TYR A 109 -25.94 9.50 -20.20
N VAL A 110 -25.30 8.33 -20.08
CA VAL A 110 -24.13 8.15 -19.19
C VAL A 110 -22.96 9.01 -19.64
N ARG A 111 -22.67 9.10 -20.95
CA ARG A 111 -21.59 9.96 -21.49
C ARG A 111 -21.83 11.44 -21.18
N GLU A 112 -23.08 11.89 -21.26
CA GLU A 112 -23.45 13.27 -20.96
C GLU A 112 -23.37 13.56 -19.45
N LYS A 113 -23.88 12.65 -18.61
CA LYS A 113 -23.89 12.83 -17.15
C LYS A 113 -22.52 12.63 -16.50
N LEU A 114 -21.66 11.80 -17.08
CA LEU A 114 -20.33 11.48 -16.57
C LEU A 114 -19.23 11.82 -17.60
N PRO A 115 -19.05 13.11 -17.95
CA PRO A 115 -18.12 13.53 -19.01
C PRO A 115 -16.65 13.25 -18.67
N CYS A 116 -16.35 13.01 -17.40
CA CYS A 116 -15.00 12.72 -16.89
C CYS A 116 -14.63 11.24 -16.93
N VAL A 117 -15.58 10.33 -17.22
CA VAL A 117 -15.28 8.90 -17.34
C VAL A 117 -14.59 8.65 -18.67
N PRO A 118 -13.40 8.02 -18.70
CA PRO A 118 -12.70 7.75 -19.96
C PRO A 118 -13.55 6.94 -20.93
N GLN A 119 -13.56 7.34 -22.21
CA GLN A 119 -14.41 6.71 -23.23
C GLN A 119 -14.13 5.20 -23.37
N TYR A 120 -12.89 4.75 -23.17
CA TYR A 120 -12.57 3.32 -23.21
C TYR A 120 -13.33 2.47 -22.17
N VAL A 121 -13.79 3.06 -21.06
CA VAL A 121 -14.62 2.38 -20.06
C VAL A 121 -16.05 2.24 -20.57
N LEU A 122 -16.59 3.30 -21.19
CA LEU A 122 -17.96 3.36 -21.71
C LEU A 122 -18.11 2.55 -23.00
N ASP A 123 -17.03 2.44 -23.78
CA ASP A 123 -16.94 1.68 -25.03
C ASP A 123 -16.54 0.22 -24.80
N HIS A 124 -16.34 -0.20 -23.55
CA HIS A 124 -16.00 -1.58 -23.21
C HIS A 124 -17.09 -2.53 -23.73
N PRO A 125 -16.74 -3.69 -24.34
CA PRO A 125 -17.71 -4.58 -24.98
C PRO A 125 -18.77 -5.11 -24.00
N ASN A 126 -18.39 -5.24 -22.72
CA ASN A 126 -19.26 -5.70 -21.64
C ASN A 126 -19.90 -4.54 -20.84
N PHE A 127 -19.84 -3.30 -21.34
CA PHE A 127 -20.47 -2.16 -20.69
C PHE A 127 -21.99 -2.18 -20.92
N PHE A 128 -22.75 -2.11 -19.83
CA PHE A 128 -24.19 -2.21 -19.82
C PHE A 128 -24.81 -1.15 -18.91
N VAL A 129 -25.91 -0.55 -19.36
CA VAL A 129 -26.68 0.44 -18.58
C VAL A 129 -27.88 -0.27 -17.98
N TYR A 130 -27.86 -0.45 -16.66
CA TYR A 130 -28.90 -1.15 -15.91
C TYR A 130 -30.09 -0.25 -15.61
N ALA A 131 -29.83 1.01 -15.23
CA ALA A 131 -30.87 2.02 -14.99
C ALA A 131 -30.26 3.43 -15.01
N ILE A 132 -31.00 4.38 -15.60
CA ILE A 132 -30.65 5.80 -15.60
C ILE A 132 -31.26 6.54 -14.40
N ASP A 133 -32.45 6.10 -13.97
CA ASP A 133 -33.07 6.49 -12.71
C ASP A 133 -33.00 5.30 -11.75
N ILE A 134 -32.27 5.49 -10.67
CA ILE A 134 -31.99 4.46 -9.68
C ILE A 134 -32.70 4.72 -8.35
N THR A 135 -33.65 5.66 -8.34
CA THR A 135 -34.45 6.01 -7.17
C THR A 135 -35.26 4.80 -6.70
N LEU A 136 -35.92 4.10 -7.64
CA LEU A 136 -36.67 2.88 -7.34
C LEU A 136 -35.75 1.75 -6.84
N LEU A 137 -34.60 1.54 -7.49
CA LEU A 137 -33.63 0.51 -7.10
C LEU A 137 -33.08 0.76 -5.69
N THR A 138 -32.67 2.00 -5.41
CA THR A 138 -32.15 2.41 -4.10
C THR A 138 -33.24 2.33 -3.03
N GLY A 139 -34.48 2.72 -3.36
CA GLY A 139 -35.62 2.59 -2.46
C GLY A 139 -35.93 1.14 -2.09
N LEU A 140 -35.93 0.22 -3.07
CA LEU A 140 -36.16 -1.20 -2.84
C LEU A 140 -35.04 -1.85 -2.01
N ILE A 141 -33.78 -1.57 -2.34
CA ILE A 141 -32.62 -2.07 -1.59
C ILE A 141 -32.61 -1.49 -0.17
N GLY A 142 -32.91 -0.19 -0.03
CA GLY A 142 -33.00 0.49 1.25
C GLY A 142 -34.10 -0.10 2.13
N PHE A 143 -35.32 -0.29 1.59
CA PHE A 143 -36.44 -0.91 2.30
C PHE A 143 -36.11 -2.35 2.74
N ALA A 144 -35.52 -3.15 1.84
CA ALA A 144 -35.10 -4.51 2.16
C ALA A 144 -34.05 -4.54 3.27
N THR A 145 -33.04 -3.66 3.20
CA THR A 145 -31.97 -3.56 4.19
C THR A 145 -32.52 -3.15 5.55
N ILE A 146 -33.40 -2.15 5.61
CA ILE A 146 -34.03 -1.69 6.85
C ILE A 146 -34.87 -2.81 7.46
N THR A 147 -35.69 -3.49 6.66
CA THR A 147 -36.56 -4.58 7.13
C THR A 147 -35.72 -5.71 7.73
N ILE A 148 -34.77 -6.26 6.97
CA ILE A 148 -33.90 -7.36 7.42
C ILE A 148 -33.08 -6.94 8.65
N THR A 149 -32.51 -5.74 8.65
CA THR A 149 -31.70 -5.24 9.78
C THR A 149 -32.55 -5.10 11.04
N SER A 150 -33.77 -4.56 10.93
CA SER A 150 -34.68 -4.37 12.07
C SER A 150 -35.07 -5.69 12.72
N GLU A 151 -35.35 -6.72 11.91
CA GLU A 151 -35.70 -8.06 12.40
C GLU A 151 -34.50 -8.76 13.03
N VAL A 152 -33.31 -8.68 12.40
CA VAL A 152 -32.07 -9.22 12.98
C VAL A 152 -31.76 -8.59 14.33
N VAL A 153 -31.88 -7.26 14.44
CA VAL A 153 -31.68 -6.55 15.71
C VAL A 153 -32.73 -6.97 16.74
N TYR A 154 -34.00 -7.09 16.35
CA TYR A 154 -35.07 -7.55 17.23
C TYR A 154 -34.80 -8.94 17.81
N PHE A 155 -34.50 -9.93 16.96
CA PHE A 155 -34.19 -11.29 17.40
C PHE A 155 -32.93 -11.32 18.27
N PHE A 156 -31.90 -10.55 17.91
CA PHE A 156 -30.68 -10.46 18.69
C PHE A 156 -30.91 -9.89 20.10
N VAL A 157 -31.67 -8.79 20.22
CA VAL A 157 -32.02 -8.17 21.51
C VAL A 157 -32.85 -9.13 22.38
N ARG A 158 -33.79 -9.86 21.78
CA ARG A 158 -34.59 -10.90 22.48
C ARG A 158 -33.71 -12.02 23.03
N ILE A 159 -32.80 -12.56 22.21
CA ILE A 159 -31.84 -13.60 22.62
C ILE A 159 -30.95 -13.09 23.76
N LEU A 160 -30.49 -11.85 23.66
CA LEU A 160 -29.72 -11.15 24.69
C LEU A 160 -30.45 -11.10 26.04
N ILE A 161 -31.70 -10.62 26.02
CA ILE A 161 -32.53 -10.52 27.22
C ILE A 161 -32.72 -11.91 27.84
N HIS A 162 -33.02 -12.94 27.04
CA HIS A 162 -33.18 -14.30 27.53
C HIS A 162 -31.90 -14.88 28.17
N LEU A 163 -30.76 -14.72 27.50
CA LEU A 163 -29.47 -15.18 28.03
C LEU A 163 -29.10 -14.46 29.33
N SER A 164 -29.46 -13.18 29.47
CA SER A 164 -29.21 -12.38 30.68
C SER A 164 -30.17 -12.67 31.84
N SER A 165 -31.40 -13.12 31.58
CA SER A 165 -32.46 -13.25 32.59
C SER A 165 -32.52 -14.60 33.29
N THR A 166 -31.96 -15.66 32.66
CA THR A 166 -31.94 -17.01 33.23
C THR A 166 -31.10 -17.11 34.52
N LYS A 167 -31.77 -17.10 35.69
CA LYS A 167 -31.14 -17.21 37.02
C LYS A 167 -30.79 -18.65 37.41
N ALA A 168 -29.69 -18.78 38.16
CA ALA A 168 -29.04 -19.97 38.72
C ALA A 168 -28.48 -20.97 37.68
N LYS A 169 -27.18 -20.85 37.37
CA LYS A 169 -26.45 -21.75 36.47
C LYS A 169 -25.11 -22.14 37.07
N SER A 170 -24.69 -23.39 36.87
CA SER A 170 -23.35 -23.85 37.29
C SER A 170 -22.25 -23.01 36.62
N GLN A 171 -21.09 -22.88 37.26
CA GLN A 171 -19.94 -22.12 36.70
C GLN A 171 -19.56 -22.57 35.28
N ARG A 172 -19.70 -23.88 35.02
CA ARG A 172 -19.45 -24.48 33.71
C ARG A 172 -20.49 -24.06 32.67
N THR A 173 -21.76 -24.01 33.05
CA THR A 173 -22.87 -23.57 32.19
C THR A 173 -22.77 -22.07 31.87
N TYR A 174 -22.40 -21.24 32.84
CA TYR A 174 -22.16 -19.81 32.64
C TYR A 174 -21.00 -19.56 31.66
N THR A 175 -19.87 -20.26 31.82
CA THR A 175 -18.72 -20.13 30.92
C THR A 175 -19.07 -20.50 29.48
N LEU A 176 -19.80 -21.61 29.29
CA LEU A 176 -20.25 -22.03 27.96
C LEU A 176 -21.23 -21.03 27.33
N GLN A 177 -22.12 -20.43 28.12
CA GLN A 177 -23.05 -19.42 27.61
C GLN A 177 -22.39 -18.10 27.28
N LEU A 178 -21.40 -17.68 28.07
CA LEU A 178 -20.58 -16.49 27.78
C LEU A 178 -19.79 -16.68 26.48
N GLN A 179 -19.13 -17.84 26.30
CA GLN A 179 -18.42 -18.16 25.06
C GLN A 179 -19.36 -18.23 23.86
N PHE A 180 -20.53 -18.87 24.02
CA PHE A 180 -21.55 -18.91 22.99
C PHE A 180 -22.07 -17.50 22.65
N PHE A 181 -22.28 -16.65 23.65
CA PHE A 181 -22.75 -15.28 23.50
C PHE A 181 -21.73 -14.39 22.77
N ILE A 182 -20.44 -14.49 23.12
CA ILE A 182 -19.35 -13.77 22.43
C ILE A 182 -19.27 -14.23 20.97
N ALA A 183 -19.26 -15.55 20.74
CA ALA A 183 -19.18 -16.12 19.40
C ALA A 183 -20.38 -15.67 18.54
N LEU A 184 -21.59 -15.71 19.10
CA LEU A 184 -22.81 -15.24 18.45
C LEU A 184 -22.70 -13.74 18.12
N SER A 185 -22.30 -12.90 19.08
CA SER A 185 -22.18 -11.45 18.87
C SER A 185 -21.18 -11.08 17.78
N VAL A 186 -20.03 -11.77 17.72
CA VAL A 186 -19.02 -11.57 16.66
C VAL A 186 -19.53 -12.05 15.31
N GLN A 187 -20.17 -13.22 15.27
CA GLN A 187 -20.74 -13.82 14.06
C GLN A 187 -21.84 -12.96 13.42
N ILE A 188 -22.48 -12.09 14.20
CA ILE A 188 -23.55 -11.19 13.76
C ILE A 188 -23.02 -9.83 13.34
N SER A 189 -22.13 -9.25 14.16
CA SER A 189 -21.64 -7.90 13.95
C SER A 189 -20.87 -7.78 12.64
N ILE A 190 -20.10 -8.81 12.27
CA ILE A 190 -19.27 -8.77 11.06
C ILE A 190 -20.13 -8.76 9.78
N PRO A 191 -21.04 -9.71 9.52
CA PRO A 191 -21.89 -9.68 8.32
C PRO A 191 -22.81 -8.46 8.28
N LEU A 192 -23.34 -8.03 9.43
CA LEU A 192 -24.21 -6.87 9.51
C LEU A 192 -23.48 -5.58 9.11
N MET A 193 -22.25 -5.38 9.60
CA MET A 193 -21.42 -4.22 9.21
C MET A 193 -21.04 -4.25 7.73
N VAL A 194 -20.74 -5.44 7.19
CA VAL A 194 -20.41 -5.63 5.77
C VAL A 194 -21.59 -5.28 4.85
N VAL A 195 -22.83 -5.43 5.29
CA VAL A 195 -24.02 -5.06 4.50
C VAL A 195 -24.48 -3.62 4.78
N ILE A 196 -24.53 -3.19 6.03
CA ILE A 196 -25.03 -1.86 6.42
C ILE A 196 -24.10 -0.75 5.92
N VAL A 197 -22.78 -0.91 6.03
CA VAL A 197 -21.83 0.16 5.68
C VAL A 197 -21.90 0.51 4.18
N PRO A 198 -21.87 -0.46 3.23
CA PRO A 198 -22.01 -0.14 1.81
C PRO A 198 -23.38 0.43 1.45
N VAL A 199 -24.48 -0.11 2.00
CA VAL A 199 -25.83 0.40 1.72
C VAL A 199 -26.00 1.82 2.28
N GLY A 200 -25.53 2.07 3.50
CA GLY A 200 -25.56 3.40 4.12
C GLY A 200 -24.75 4.42 3.32
N TYR A 201 -23.58 4.02 2.81
CA TYR A 201 -22.78 4.87 1.91
C TYR A 201 -23.51 5.16 0.60
N ILE A 202 -24.13 4.16 -0.03
CA ILE A 202 -24.94 4.34 -1.25
C ILE A 202 -26.06 5.34 -0.99
N VAL A 203 -26.87 5.13 0.05
CA VAL A 203 -27.99 6.02 0.40
C VAL A 203 -27.50 7.45 0.67
N PHE A 204 -26.39 7.61 1.41
CA PHE A 204 -25.75 8.90 1.66
C PHE A 204 -25.28 9.56 0.36
N ALA A 205 -24.56 8.84 -0.50
CA ALA A 205 -24.07 9.35 -1.77
C ALA A 205 -25.23 9.86 -2.66
N PHE A 206 -26.36 9.16 -2.66
CA PHE A 206 -27.57 9.60 -3.37
C PHE A 206 -28.25 10.82 -2.75
N SER A 207 -28.51 10.79 -1.44
CA SER A 207 -29.23 11.87 -0.77
C SER A 207 -28.44 13.18 -0.76
N SER A 208 -27.11 13.10 -0.71
CA SER A 208 -26.21 14.25 -0.77
C SER A 208 -25.73 14.61 -2.17
N SER A 209 -26.17 13.86 -3.21
CA SER A 209 -25.64 13.98 -4.58
C SER A 209 -24.11 13.91 -4.67
N TYR A 210 -23.49 13.19 -3.74
CA TYR A 210 -22.05 13.06 -3.57
C TYR A 210 -21.56 11.75 -4.19
N PHE A 211 -21.37 11.76 -5.51
CA PHE A 211 -20.94 10.58 -6.29
C PHE A 211 -19.43 10.59 -6.51
N ASP A 212 -18.67 10.45 -5.43
CA ASP A 212 -17.21 10.47 -5.50
C ASP A 212 -16.62 9.07 -5.69
N GLN A 213 -16.70 8.57 -6.92
CA GLN A 213 -16.06 7.31 -7.33
C GLN A 213 -14.64 7.51 -7.88
N GLY A 214 -14.11 8.75 -7.82
CA GLY A 214 -12.91 9.16 -8.55
C GLY A 214 -11.82 9.85 -7.73
N LYS A 215 -11.98 10.03 -6.41
CA LYS A 215 -11.11 10.95 -5.65
C LYS A 215 -9.61 10.63 -5.56
N GLN A 216 -9.15 9.46 -6.02
CA GLN A 216 -7.70 9.17 -6.03
C GLN A 216 -7.05 9.13 -7.42
N PHE A 217 -7.82 9.03 -8.50
CA PHE A 217 -7.27 8.86 -9.86
C PHE A 217 -7.72 9.92 -10.90
N SER A 218 -8.58 10.88 -10.54
CA SER A 218 -9.25 11.74 -11.54
C SER A 218 -9.29 13.25 -11.24
N LYS A 219 -8.52 13.75 -10.27
CA LYS A 219 -8.39 15.21 -10.14
C LYS A 219 -7.68 15.76 -11.38
N LYS A 220 -8.41 16.54 -12.15
CA LYS A 220 -7.86 17.29 -13.28
C LYS A 220 -6.78 18.23 -12.76
N VAL A 221 -5.63 18.18 -13.40
CA VAL A 221 -4.50 19.08 -13.12
C VAL A 221 -4.03 19.69 -14.43
N PHE A 222 -3.38 20.83 -14.35
CA PHE A 222 -2.84 21.53 -15.49
C PHE A 222 -1.33 21.63 -15.33
N CYS A 223 -0.59 21.07 -16.27
CA CYS A 223 0.85 21.29 -16.37
C CYS A 223 1.07 22.68 -16.96
N ARG A 224 1.87 23.49 -16.26
CA ARG A 224 2.24 24.87 -16.61
C ARG A 224 3.71 24.89 -17.00
N TYR A 225 4.05 25.50 -18.12
CA TYR A 225 5.40 25.43 -18.71
C TYR A 225 6.04 26.79 -18.73
N PHE A 226 7.33 26.83 -18.37
CA PHE A 226 8.08 28.08 -18.24
C PHE A 226 9.40 27.98 -19.00
N ASP A 227 9.83 29.11 -19.56
CA ASP A 227 11.10 29.24 -20.28
C ASP A 227 12.32 29.36 -19.34
N CYS A 228 13.50 29.54 -19.93
CA CYS A 228 14.76 29.73 -19.20
C CYS A 228 14.78 30.95 -18.26
N HIS A 229 13.90 31.93 -18.49
CA HIS A 229 13.75 33.13 -17.66
C HIS A 229 12.62 32.99 -16.62
N ARG A 230 12.11 31.77 -16.41
CA ARG A 230 10.96 31.45 -15.54
C ARG A 230 9.67 32.19 -15.94
N ARG A 231 9.51 32.57 -17.20
CA ARG A 231 8.28 33.18 -17.71
C ARG A 231 7.38 32.10 -18.26
N GLU A 232 6.09 32.16 -17.91
CA GLU A 232 5.14 31.18 -18.40
C GLU A 232 4.97 31.31 -19.92
N ILE A 233 5.08 30.18 -20.62
CA ILE A 233 4.86 30.11 -22.06
C ILE A 233 3.36 30.29 -22.32
N GLN A 234 3.01 31.31 -23.11
CA GLN A 234 1.61 31.63 -23.39
C GLN A 234 0.85 30.45 -24.00
N ASN A 235 -0.40 30.25 -23.54
CA ASN A 235 -1.29 29.19 -24.01
C ASN A 235 -0.70 27.76 -23.95
N SER A 236 0.28 27.54 -23.08
CA SER A 236 0.96 26.25 -22.93
C SER A 236 0.32 25.31 -21.91
N ALA A 237 -0.66 25.77 -21.12
CA ALA A 237 -1.32 24.93 -20.12
C ALA A 237 -1.85 23.63 -20.73
N TYR A 238 -1.52 22.49 -20.12
CA TYR A 238 -1.92 21.16 -20.60
C TYR A 238 -2.71 20.42 -19.53
N ALA A 239 -3.94 20.03 -19.84
CA ALA A 239 -4.77 19.25 -18.92
C ALA A 239 -4.25 17.81 -18.81
N SER A 240 -4.04 17.34 -17.59
CA SER A 240 -3.59 16.01 -17.24
C SER A 240 -4.32 15.51 -15.98
N PHE A 241 -3.90 14.38 -15.44
CA PHE A 241 -4.46 13.72 -14.27
C PHE A 241 -3.36 13.00 -13.47
N PHE A 242 -3.64 12.68 -12.22
CA PHE A 242 -2.75 11.89 -11.38
C PHE A 242 -2.83 10.40 -11.73
N PHE A 243 -1.68 9.78 -12.02
CA PHE A 243 -1.59 8.33 -12.17
C PHE A 243 -0.17 7.81 -11.85
N PRO A 244 -0.04 6.75 -11.01
CA PRO A 244 -1.11 6.04 -10.32
C PRO A 244 -1.67 6.79 -9.11
N MET A 245 -0.93 7.66 -8.43
CA MET A 245 -1.50 8.51 -7.36
C MET A 245 -0.76 9.83 -7.18
N THR A 246 0.57 9.81 -7.27
CA THR A 246 1.45 10.94 -6.90
C THR A 246 2.16 11.59 -8.08
N ALA A 247 2.00 11.03 -9.29
CA ALA A 247 2.67 11.52 -10.49
C ALA A 247 1.67 12.07 -11.50
N VAL A 248 2.04 13.16 -12.15
CA VAL A 248 1.28 13.81 -13.22
C VAL A 248 2.05 13.62 -14.53
N HIS A 249 1.36 13.16 -15.58
CA HIS A 249 1.97 12.92 -16.88
C HIS A 249 1.79 14.15 -17.77
N CYS A 250 2.83 14.95 -17.90
CA CYS A 250 2.84 16.16 -18.71
C CYS A 250 3.46 15.90 -20.09
N VAL A 251 2.91 16.51 -21.13
CA VAL A 251 3.50 16.45 -22.47
C VAL A 251 4.75 17.32 -22.56
N ARG A 252 5.73 16.91 -23.37
CA ARG A 252 6.89 17.75 -23.62
C ARG A 252 6.49 18.97 -24.45
N ARG A 253 7.03 20.14 -24.13
CA ARG A 253 6.85 21.37 -24.90
C ARG A 253 8.19 21.98 -25.26
N ALA A 254 8.29 22.45 -26.51
CA ALA A 254 9.46 23.17 -26.97
C ALA A 254 9.63 24.48 -26.19
N GLY A 255 10.87 24.81 -25.83
CA GLY A 255 11.21 26.01 -25.06
C GLY A 255 10.92 25.93 -23.55
N ALA A 256 10.34 24.85 -23.05
CA ALA A 256 10.11 24.67 -21.62
C ALA A 256 11.37 24.16 -20.91
N GLU A 257 11.84 24.89 -19.91
CA GLU A 257 12.96 24.50 -19.02
C GLU A 257 12.49 24.23 -17.60
N PHE A 258 11.39 24.86 -17.17
CA PHE A 258 10.76 24.64 -15.87
C PHE A 258 9.29 24.26 -16.04
N MET A 259 8.74 23.61 -15.03
CA MET A 259 7.35 23.18 -15.00
C MET A 259 6.75 23.38 -13.62
N SER A 260 5.45 23.66 -13.58
CA SER A 260 4.63 23.68 -12.37
C SER A 260 3.30 22.99 -12.64
N ILE A 261 2.51 22.73 -11.60
CA ILE A 261 1.17 22.15 -11.70
C ILE A 261 0.14 23.03 -11.01
N THR A 262 -1.08 23.08 -11.56
CA THR A 262 -2.22 23.75 -10.95
C THR A 262 -3.47 22.88 -10.99
N PHE A 263 -4.43 23.10 -10.09
CA PHE A 263 -5.70 22.35 -10.07
C PHE A 263 -6.76 22.98 -10.99
N GLY A 264 -6.74 24.30 -11.15
CA GLY A 264 -7.47 25.04 -12.17
C GLY A 264 -6.56 25.54 -13.30
N LYS A 265 -7.16 25.80 -14.46
CA LYS A 265 -6.43 26.30 -15.65
C LYS A 265 -5.85 27.70 -15.42
N HIS A 266 -6.54 28.50 -14.60
CA HIS A 266 -6.22 29.91 -14.35
C HIS A 266 -5.70 30.16 -12.94
N ASP A 267 -5.50 29.12 -12.15
CA ASP A 267 -4.91 29.25 -10.82
C ASP A 267 -3.46 29.72 -10.94
N GLU A 268 -2.99 30.35 -9.87
CA GLU A 268 -1.61 30.75 -9.75
C GLU A 268 -0.72 29.50 -9.58
N PRO A 269 0.31 29.33 -10.43
CA PRO A 269 1.23 28.20 -10.34
C PRO A 269 2.13 28.32 -9.10
N GLN A 270 2.47 27.18 -8.50
CA GLN A 270 3.55 27.12 -7.52
C GLN A 270 4.91 27.38 -8.19
N GLU A 271 5.95 27.61 -7.37
CA GLU A 271 7.33 27.82 -7.82
C GLU A 271 7.74 26.75 -8.85
N PRO A 272 8.08 27.14 -10.09
CA PRO A 272 8.43 26.19 -11.14
C PRO A 272 9.70 25.40 -10.80
N ILE A 273 9.63 24.08 -10.99
CA ILE A 273 10.76 23.17 -10.82
C ILE A 273 11.46 22.90 -12.16
N PRO A 274 12.79 22.76 -12.18
CA PRO A 274 13.52 22.50 -13.41
C PRO A 274 13.18 21.13 -13.98
N ILE A 275 13.04 21.06 -15.31
CA ILE A 275 12.79 19.81 -16.02
C ILE A 275 14.11 19.04 -16.16
N ILE A 276 14.18 17.85 -15.57
CA ILE A 276 15.34 16.97 -15.69
C ILE A 276 15.21 16.09 -16.94
N LYS A 277 16.16 16.19 -17.86
CA LYS A 277 16.17 15.41 -19.10
C LYS A 277 16.64 13.96 -18.85
N ARG A 278 15.70 13.04 -18.63
CA ARG A 278 15.96 11.58 -18.50
C ARG A 278 15.62 10.81 -19.78
N MET A 279 16.19 11.23 -20.91
CA MET A 279 16.00 10.58 -22.22
C MET A 279 17.28 9.87 -22.66
N TYR A 280 17.58 8.75 -22.00
CA TYR A 280 18.74 7.94 -22.32
C TYR A 280 18.37 6.86 -23.35
N SER A 281 19.20 6.68 -24.38
CA SER A 281 19.04 5.59 -25.36
C SER A 281 19.31 4.22 -24.72
N ARG A 282 20.20 4.18 -23.72
CA ARG A 282 20.46 3.06 -22.82
C ARG A 282 20.54 3.61 -21.40
N ALA A 283 19.93 2.91 -20.45
CA ALA A 283 19.99 3.33 -19.05
C ALA A 283 21.45 3.42 -18.59
N PRO A 284 21.89 4.55 -17.99
CA PRO A 284 23.27 4.69 -17.50
C PRO A 284 23.61 3.75 -16.33
N HIS A 285 22.59 3.33 -15.57
CA HIS A 285 22.76 2.40 -14.45
C HIS A 285 22.19 1.02 -14.80
N GLU A 286 22.98 -0.04 -14.63
CA GLU A 286 22.50 -1.41 -14.82
C GLU A 286 21.55 -1.80 -13.68
N ILE A 287 21.93 -1.50 -12.43
CA ILE A 287 21.14 -1.76 -11.23
C ILE A 287 21.03 -0.45 -10.43
N GLY A 288 19.79 -0.04 -10.18
CA GLY A 288 19.44 0.98 -9.20
C GLY A 288 18.68 0.38 -8.02
N VAL A 289 18.63 1.10 -6.90
CA VAL A 289 17.94 0.65 -5.68
C VAL A 289 16.96 1.72 -5.21
N CYS A 290 15.69 1.34 -5.12
CA CYS A 290 14.69 2.11 -4.38
C CYS A 290 14.85 1.80 -2.91
N VAL A 291 15.29 2.80 -2.14
CA VAL A 291 15.45 2.66 -0.70
C VAL A 291 14.14 3.05 -0.03
N GLY A 292 13.71 2.23 0.93
CA GLY A 292 12.57 2.53 1.79
C GLY A 292 12.64 3.94 2.40
N GLN A 293 11.48 4.43 2.82
CA GLN A 293 11.34 5.80 3.34
C GLN A 293 12.21 6.06 4.58
N ILE A 294 12.85 7.22 4.63
CA ILE A 294 13.58 7.68 5.82
C ILE A 294 12.74 8.68 6.62
N TYR A 295 12.46 8.34 7.87
CA TYR A 295 11.66 9.13 8.80
C TYR A 295 11.92 8.70 10.25
N GLY A 296 11.50 9.54 11.20
CA GLY A 296 11.61 9.28 12.64
C GLY A 296 12.87 9.86 13.27
N GLU A 297 12.95 9.74 14.60
CA GLU A 297 13.99 10.37 15.43
C GLU A 297 15.30 9.56 15.51
N GLU A 298 15.29 8.29 15.08
CA GLU A 298 16.48 7.43 15.14
C GLU A 298 17.52 7.84 14.09
N ARG A 299 18.79 7.94 14.51
CA ARG A 299 19.89 8.25 13.62
C ARG A 299 20.30 7.03 12.81
N LYS A 300 19.97 7.02 11.52
CA LYS A 300 20.17 5.88 10.60
C LYS A 300 21.49 5.94 9.83
N TRP A 301 22.46 6.73 10.28
CA TRP A 301 23.72 6.97 9.55
C TRP A 301 24.49 5.67 9.25
N LEU A 302 24.62 4.77 10.23
CA LEU A 302 25.33 3.50 10.06
C LEU A 302 24.53 2.53 9.18
N GLU A 303 23.22 2.42 9.42
CA GLU A 303 22.31 1.59 8.63
C GLU A 303 22.33 1.97 7.14
N ILE A 304 22.35 3.28 6.83
CA ILE A 304 22.47 3.78 5.45
C ILE A 304 23.82 3.42 4.83
N ILE A 305 24.93 3.58 5.56
CA ILE A 305 26.26 3.22 5.05
C ILE A 305 26.31 1.72 4.76
N GLU A 306 25.88 0.88 5.70
CA GLU A 306 25.81 -0.57 5.51
C GLU A 306 24.92 -0.95 4.32
N PHE A 307 23.74 -0.33 4.21
CA PHE A 307 22.81 -0.60 3.12
C PHE A 307 23.42 -0.26 1.77
N VAL A 308 24.00 0.92 1.62
CA VAL A 308 24.59 1.38 0.36
C VAL A 308 25.78 0.50 0.00
N GLU A 309 26.75 0.31 0.90
CA GLU A 309 27.95 -0.47 0.59
C GLU A 309 27.61 -1.95 0.32
N HIS A 310 26.65 -2.54 1.04
CA HIS A 310 26.16 -3.90 0.75
C HIS A 310 25.64 -4.01 -0.69
N HIS A 311 24.77 -3.10 -1.09
CA HIS A 311 24.16 -3.15 -2.41
C HIS A 311 25.14 -2.75 -3.53
N ARG A 312 26.16 -1.93 -3.22
CA ARG A 312 27.25 -1.66 -4.18
C ARG A 312 28.07 -2.90 -4.47
N LEU A 313 28.36 -3.73 -3.46
CA LEU A 313 29.10 -4.97 -3.64
C LEU A 313 28.35 -6.02 -4.50
N ILE A 314 27.01 -5.97 -4.56
CA ILE A 314 26.21 -6.80 -5.48
C ILE A 314 26.04 -6.18 -6.87
N GLY A 315 26.61 -4.99 -7.12
CA GLY A 315 26.59 -4.32 -8.44
C GLY A 315 25.59 -3.17 -8.58
N ALA A 316 24.95 -2.70 -7.50
CA ALA A 316 24.15 -1.48 -7.55
C ALA A 316 25.04 -0.25 -7.80
N SER A 317 24.56 0.64 -8.66
CA SER A 317 25.31 1.83 -9.10
C SER A 317 24.64 3.15 -8.79
N ILE A 318 23.37 3.14 -8.38
CA ILE A 318 22.62 4.33 -7.98
C ILE A 318 21.56 3.99 -6.93
N PHE A 319 21.36 4.88 -5.97
CA PHE A 319 20.41 4.74 -4.88
C PHE A 319 19.42 5.91 -4.89
N TYR A 320 18.12 5.61 -4.81
CA TYR A 320 17.08 6.62 -4.76
C TYR A 320 16.49 6.66 -3.36
N PHE A 321 16.74 7.75 -2.63
CA PHE A 321 16.24 7.97 -1.28
C PHE A 321 15.01 8.89 -1.32
N THR A 322 13.98 8.52 -0.56
CA THR A 322 12.86 9.41 -0.23
C THR A 322 12.94 9.75 1.25
N VAL A 323 13.19 11.02 1.54
CA VAL A 323 13.45 11.52 2.90
C VAL A 323 12.29 12.40 3.34
N TYR A 324 11.66 12.04 4.46
CA TYR A 324 10.62 12.87 5.08
C TYR A 324 11.16 13.67 6.26
N GLU A 325 11.97 13.02 7.08
CA GLU A 325 12.59 13.60 8.27
C GLU A 325 13.96 12.95 8.47
N MET A 326 14.96 13.77 8.79
CA MET A 326 16.34 13.33 8.96
C MET A 326 17.15 14.33 9.77
N ASP A 327 17.99 13.82 10.67
CA ASP A 327 18.92 14.64 11.43
C ASP A 327 20.17 15.03 10.59
N GLY A 328 20.88 16.07 11.03
CA GLY A 328 22.08 16.57 10.32
C GLY A 328 23.25 15.58 10.28
N TYR A 329 23.37 14.68 11.26
CA TYR A 329 24.44 13.69 11.31
C TYR A 329 24.22 12.61 10.24
N THR A 330 22.99 12.12 10.10
CA THR A 330 22.58 11.18 9.03
C THR A 330 22.58 11.85 7.66
N LYS A 331 22.13 13.11 7.56
CA LYS A 331 22.10 13.88 6.29
C LYS A 331 23.47 13.96 5.63
N LYS A 332 24.54 14.11 6.42
CA LYS A 332 25.94 14.12 5.94
C LYS A 332 26.30 12.87 5.14
N VAL A 333 25.76 11.70 5.49
CA VAL A 333 25.97 10.44 4.75
C VAL A 333 25.35 10.51 3.36
N ILE A 334 24.09 10.92 3.28
CA ILE A 334 23.35 11.00 2.02
C ILE A 334 24.01 12.02 1.09
N GLU A 335 24.32 13.21 1.60
CA GLU A 335 24.97 14.27 0.82
C GLU A 335 26.33 13.82 0.26
N GLU A 336 27.10 13.01 0.99
CA GLU A 336 28.33 12.43 0.48
C GLU A 336 28.08 11.45 -0.67
N TYR A 337 27.07 10.58 -0.56
CA TYR A 337 26.72 9.68 -1.66
C TYR A 337 26.15 10.41 -2.87
N GLU A 338 25.39 11.50 -2.67
CA GLU A 338 24.95 12.38 -3.75
C GLU A 338 26.14 13.06 -4.43
N ARG A 339 27.10 13.58 -3.66
CA ARG A 339 28.33 14.21 -4.17
C ARG A 339 29.15 13.24 -5.03
N LEU A 340 29.18 11.97 -4.67
CA LEU A 340 29.85 10.91 -5.44
C LEU A 340 29.04 10.45 -6.67
N GLY A 341 27.83 10.97 -6.89
CA GLY A 341 26.93 10.53 -7.97
C GLY A 341 26.38 9.12 -7.74
N LEU A 342 26.40 8.63 -6.49
CA LEU A 342 25.92 7.30 -6.10
C LEU A 342 24.49 7.34 -5.56
N ALA A 343 23.97 8.50 -5.17
CA ALA A 343 22.61 8.64 -4.67
C ALA A 343 21.88 9.83 -5.29
N GLU A 344 20.54 9.76 -5.27
CA GLU A 344 19.63 10.88 -5.44
C GLU A 344 18.64 10.89 -4.28
N ALA A 345 18.59 11.98 -3.51
CA ALA A 345 17.63 12.14 -2.43
C ALA A 345 16.51 13.11 -2.81
N SER A 346 15.27 12.72 -2.49
CA SER A 346 14.09 13.56 -2.65
C SER A 346 13.51 13.86 -1.27
N PHE A 347 13.55 15.13 -0.88
CA PHE A 347 13.01 15.60 0.39
C PHE A 347 11.52 15.93 0.22
N VAL A 348 10.65 15.16 0.85
CA VAL A 348 9.20 15.26 0.68
C VAL A 348 8.58 15.97 1.87
N ASN A 349 8.06 17.17 1.64
CA ASN A 349 7.22 17.86 2.60
C ASN A 349 5.76 17.45 2.40
N THR A 350 5.16 16.86 3.42
CA THR A 350 3.80 16.30 3.32
C THR A 350 2.73 17.23 3.91
N GLY A 351 3.13 18.29 4.64
CA GLY A 351 2.21 19.14 5.39
C GLY A 351 1.50 18.44 6.56
N TYR A 352 1.79 17.16 6.81
CA TYR A 352 1.22 16.39 7.91
C TYR A 352 2.17 16.36 9.11
N ARG A 353 1.59 16.39 10.32
CA ARG A 353 2.35 16.35 11.58
C ARG A 353 2.95 14.97 11.87
N THR A 354 2.34 13.91 11.36
CA THR A 354 2.78 12.53 11.59
C THR A 354 2.75 11.72 10.31
N ILE A 355 3.77 10.88 10.14
CA ILE A 355 3.93 9.99 8.99
C ILE A 355 3.72 8.56 9.48
N ASN A 356 3.11 7.73 8.64
CA ASN A 356 2.86 6.33 8.94
C ASN A 356 3.12 5.44 7.72
N ILE A 357 2.83 4.15 7.85
CA ILE A 357 3.07 3.14 6.80
C ILE A 357 2.36 3.43 5.47
N LEU A 358 1.29 4.22 5.45
CA LEU A 358 0.57 4.58 4.22
C LEU A 358 1.42 5.46 3.28
N PHE A 359 2.44 6.14 3.81
CA PHE A 359 3.35 6.98 3.04
C PHE A 359 4.35 6.18 2.20
N HIS A 360 4.46 4.85 2.41
CA HIS A 360 5.28 3.98 1.56
C HIS A 360 4.92 4.11 0.09
N GLN A 361 3.65 4.33 -0.25
CA GLN A 361 3.25 4.48 -1.65
C GLN A 361 3.86 5.71 -2.33
N ILE A 362 4.07 6.80 -1.58
CA ILE A 362 4.69 8.02 -2.13
C ILE A 362 6.17 7.74 -2.45
N GLN A 363 6.90 7.10 -1.52
CA GLN A 363 8.29 6.69 -1.73
C GLN A 363 8.43 5.75 -2.92
N LEU A 364 7.58 4.72 -3.01
CA LEU A 364 7.60 3.75 -4.11
C LEU A 364 7.42 4.43 -5.46
N HIS A 365 6.42 5.30 -5.58
CA HIS A 365 6.16 6.01 -6.84
C HIS A 365 7.28 6.99 -7.18
N GLU A 366 7.77 7.76 -6.21
CA GLU A 366 8.87 8.72 -6.42
C GLU A 366 10.09 8.00 -6.99
N CYS A 367 10.55 6.95 -6.31
CA CYS A 367 11.67 6.16 -6.81
C CYS A 367 11.37 5.49 -8.16
N PHE A 368 10.18 4.92 -8.34
CA PHE A 368 9.78 4.28 -9.59
C PHE A 368 9.89 5.23 -10.78
N PHE A 369 9.38 6.46 -10.66
CA PHE A 369 9.43 7.42 -11.75
C PHE A 369 10.83 7.98 -11.98
N ARG A 370 11.62 8.21 -10.92
CA ARG A 370 13.01 8.64 -11.06
C ARG A 370 13.88 7.57 -11.70
N SER A 371 13.72 6.31 -11.31
CA SER A 371 14.50 5.21 -11.87
C SER A 371 14.13 4.88 -13.32
N LYS A 372 12.95 5.28 -13.79
CA LYS A 372 12.49 5.05 -15.17
C LYS A 372 13.43 5.67 -16.19
N PHE A 373 13.92 4.82 -17.10
CA PHE A 373 14.96 5.14 -18.10
C PHE A 373 16.34 5.53 -17.54
N HIS A 374 16.49 5.67 -16.22
CA HIS A 374 17.75 5.95 -15.56
C HIS A 374 18.46 4.65 -15.13
N SER A 375 17.69 3.68 -14.65
CA SER A 375 18.15 2.34 -14.29
C SER A 375 17.50 1.29 -15.17
N LYS A 376 18.27 0.27 -15.57
CA LYS A 376 17.76 -0.87 -16.34
C LYS A 376 16.97 -1.81 -15.44
N TRP A 377 17.53 -2.20 -14.29
CA TRP A 377 16.86 -2.96 -13.25
C TRP A 377 16.81 -2.16 -11.96
N VAL A 378 15.74 -2.33 -11.18
CA VAL A 378 15.52 -1.63 -9.93
C VAL A 378 15.17 -2.63 -8.85
N ILE A 379 15.94 -2.63 -7.76
CA ILE A 379 15.67 -3.41 -6.55
C ILE A 379 14.79 -2.54 -5.64
N ASN A 380 13.64 -3.07 -5.20
CA ASN A 380 12.77 -2.38 -4.25
C ASN A 380 12.82 -3.06 -2.88
N VAL A 381 13.50 -2.42 -1.93
CA VAL A 381 13.78 -2.96 -0.59
C VAL A 381 13.71 -1.86 0.46
N ASP A 382 13.38 -2.24 1.68
CA ASP A 382 13.36 -1.32 2.83
C ASP A 382 14.80 -1.09 3.36
N ILE A 383 15.01 -0.03 4.15
CA ILE A 383 16.36 0.30 4.66
C ILE A 383 16.92 -0.78 5.61
N ASP A 384 16.04 -1.55 6.26
CA ASP A 384 16.37 -2.67 7.14
C ASP A 384 16.50 -4.01 6.38
N GLU A 385 16.54 -3.98 5.05
CA GLU A 385 16.61 -5.15 4.19
C GLU A 385 17.92 -5.22 3.39
N ARG A 386 18.50 -6.43 3.25
CA ARG A 386 19.73 -6.69 2.50
C ARG A 386 19.52 -7.85 1.53
N LEU A 387 19.66 -7.59 0.23
CA LEU A 387 19.57 -8.64 -0.79
C LEU A 387 20.82 -9.54 -0.72
N THR A 388 20.62 -10.84 -0.49
CA THR A 388 21.70 -11.84 -0.47
C THR A 388 21.54 -12.75 -1.68
N LEU A 389 22.56 -12.79 -2.54
CA LEU A 389 22.63 -13.68 -3.69
C LEU A 389 23.58 -14.83 -3.37
N THR A 390 23.14 -16.06 -3.64
CA THR A 390 23.98 -17.27 -3.57
C THR A 390 24.51 -17.65 -4.94
N GLU A 391 23.86 -17.18 -6.02
CA GLU A 391 24.30 -17.30 -7.40
C GLU A 391 24.44 -15.91 -8.06
N PRO A 392 25.34 -15.73 -9.06
CA PRO A 392 25.66 -14.41 -9.64
C PRO A 392 24.55 -13.78 -10.51
N SER A 393 23.36 -14.38 -10.58
CA SER A 393 22.28 -13.92 -11.46
C SER A 393 21.23 -13.12 -10.70
N LEU A 394 20.84 -11.96 -11.26
CA LEU A 394 19.80 -11.09 -10.68
C LEU A 394 18.43 -11.52 -11.22
N PHE A 395 17.49 -11.76 -10.30
CA PHE A 395 16.18 -12.32 -10.62
C PHE A 395 15.01 -11.53 -10.00
N PRO A 396 13.74 -11.76 -10.40
CA PRO A 396 12.70 -10.75 -10.23
C PRO A 396 12.05 -10.65 -8.83
N SER A 397 12.09 -11.68 -7.99
CA SER A 397 11.37 -11.64 -6.70
C SER A 397 11.97 -12.56 -5.65
N PHE A 398 12.34 -11.99 -4.50
CA PHE A 398 13.05 -12.65 -3.41
C PHE A 398 12.17 -12.75 -2.16
N LEU A 399 12.17 -13.91 -1.50
CA LEU A 399 11.56 -14.08 -0.18
C LEU A 399 12.45 -13.53 0.94
N SER A 400 11.85 -13.16 2.06
CA SER A 400 12.57 -12.55 3.19
C SER A 400 12.82 -13.54 4.33
N ARG A 401 14.06 -13.60 4.83
CA ARG A 401 14.45 -14.26 6.07
C ARG A 401 14.66 -13.18 7.13
N ARG A 402 13.98 -13.29 8.27
CA ARG A 402 14.12 -12.28 9.33
C ARG A 402 15.37 -12.53 10.16
N VAL A 403 16.03 -11.45 10.54
CA VAL A 403 17.18 -11.41 11.46
C VAL A 403 16.73 -10.68 12.73
N ALA A 404 16.96 -11.28 13.90
CA ALA A 404 16.52 -10.69 15.16
C ALA A 404 17.47 -9.57 15.62
N LYS A 405 16.96 -8.33 15.62
CA LYS A 405 17.64 -7.12 16.13
C LYS A 405 17.15 -6.79 17.54
N PHE A 406 18.07 -6.57 18.47
CA PHE A 406 17.75 -6.38 19.90
C PHE A 406 17.93 -4.94 20.38
N GLU A 407 18.85 -4.20 19.77
CA GLU A 407 19.23 -2.86 20.17
C GLU A 407 19.11 -1.88 19.00
N LYS A 408 18.95 -0.60 19.34
CA LYS A 408 18.89 0.50 18.38
C LYS A 408 20.25 0.79 17.75
N ASP A 409 20.24 1.54 16.66
CA ASP A 409 21.46 1.99 16.00
C ASP A 409 22.24 3.00 16.88
N PRO A 410 23.58 3.05 16.76
CA PRO A 410 24.40 3.96 17.55
C PRO A 410 24.12 5.43 17.20
N GLU A 411 24.10 6.29 18.22
CA GLU A 411 23.83 7.74 18.03
C GLU A 411 24.96 8.48 17.30
N ALA A 412 26.20 8.01 17.42
CA ALA A 412 27.37 8.60 16.76
C ALA A 412 28.52 7.60 16.63
N PHE A 413 29.46 7.87 15.72
CA PHE A 413 30.74 7.19 15.66
C PHE A 413 31.62 7.61 16.85
N GLU A 414 32.09 6.62 17.61
CA GLU A 414 33.00 6.83 18.76
C GLU A 414 34.42 6.32 18.49
N SER A 415 34.53 5.05 18.06
CA SER A 415 35.81 4.41 17.74
C SER A 415 35.60 3.28 16.74
N GLU A 416 36.68 2.86 16.06
CA GLU A 416 36.63 1.72 15.14
C GLU A 416 36.25 0.41 15.85
N GLU A 417 36.76 0.18 17.06
CA GLU A 417 36.44 -1.01 17.86
C GLU A 417 34.96 -1.10 18.21
N ARG A 418 34.34 0.04 18.51
CA ARG A 418 32.90 0.11 18.80
C ARG A 418 32.07 -0.03 17.52
N LEU A 419 32.50 0.63 16.43
CA LEU A 419 31.89 0.48 15.11
C LEU A 419 31.81 -1.00 14.68
N LEU A 420 32.88 -1.77 14.84
CA LEU A 420 32.89 -3.19 14.50
C LEU A 420 31.88 -4.03 15.29
N LYS A 421 31.57 -3.63 16.52
CA LYS A 421 30.54 -4.27 17.36
C LYS A 421 29.12 -3.83 17.01
N ASP A 422 28.98 -2.61 16.49
CA ASP A 422 27.68 -2.03 16.16
C ASP A 422 27.19 -2.43 14.76
N MET A 423 28.07 -2.94 13.88
CA MET A 423 27.68 -3.38 12.53
C MET A 423 26.63 -4.48 12.55
N GLU A 424 25.47 -4.25 11.92
CA GLU A 424 24.30 -5.12 12.07
C GLU A 424 24.55 -6.54 11.53
N PHE A 425 25.21 -6.63 10.38
CA PHE A 425 25.48 -7.90 9.71
C PHE A 425 26.51 -8.78 10.43
N ILE A 426 27.32 -8.19 11.33
CA ILE A 426 28.26 -8.91 12.20
C ILE A 426 27.56 -9.31 13.49
N ARG A 427 26.90 -8.32 14.12
CA ARG A 427 26.27 -8.42 15.44
C ARG A 427 25.08 -9.36 15.48
N TYR A 428 24.23 -9.34 14.45
CA TYR A 428 22.97 -10.08 14.43
C TYR A 428 23.01 -11.22 13.42
N GLN A 429 23.14 -12.45 13.92
CA GLN A 429 23.23 -13.66 13.08
C GLN A 429 22.07 -14.64 13.29
N ASN A 430 21.24 -14.42 14.32
CA ASN A 430 20.08 -15.27 14.62
C ASN A 430 18.95 -14.96 13.65
N THR A 431 18.47 -15.98 12.96
CA THR A 431 17.50 -15.87 11.86
C THR A 431 16.33 -16.83 12.02
N THR A 432 15.23 -16.54 11.32
CA THR A 432 14.08 -17.46 11.25
C THR A 432 14.37 -18.70 10.43
N GLU A 433 13.76 -19.83 10.78
CA GLU A 433 13.77 -21.07 10.00
C GLU A 433 13.16 -20.87 8.61
N ALA A 434 11.92 -20.36 8.61
CA ALA A 434 11.08 -20.18 7.45
C ALA A 434 11.28 -18.80 6.82
N LEU A 435 11.01 -18.75 5.52
CA LEU A 435 10.94 -17.53 4.75
C LEU A 435 9.56 -16.90 4.89
N TRP A 436 9.54 -15.61 5.19
CA TRP A 436 8.32 -14.83 5.32
C TRP A 436 7.76 -14.51 3.92
N PRO A 437 6.46 -14.77 3.67
CA PRO A 437 5.83 -14.60 2.35
C PRO A 437 5.48 -13.13 2.05
N ALA A 438 6.41 -12.19 2.29
CA ALA A 438 6.29 -10.82 1.82
C ALA A 438 7.47 -10.53 0.88
N PRO A 439 7.36 -10.94 -0.40
CA PRO A 439 8.48 -10.87 -1.32
C PRO A 439 8.88 -9.41 -1.60
N LYS A 440 10.15 -9.24 -1.92
CA LYS A 440 10.68 -8.00 -2.48
C LYS A 440 10.96 -8.20 -3.96
N ILE A 441 10.80 -7.13 -4.73
CA ILE A 441 10.80 -7.23 -6.19
C ILE A 441 12.02 -6.53 -6.79
N VAL A 442 12.51 -7.13 -7.87
CA VAL A 442 13.42 -6.52 -8.82
C VAL A 442 12.68 -6.39 -10.13
N PHE A 443 12.60 -5.18 -10.67
CA PHE A 443 11.76 -4.92 -11.83
C PHE A 443 12.45 -4.02 -12.86
N ARG A 444 11.90 -4.06 -14.08
CA ARG A 444 12.26 -3.19 -15.21
C ARG A 444 11.35 -1.95 -15.17
N PRO A 445 11.84 -0.76 -14.78
CA PRO A 445 10.97 0.42 -14.65
C PRO A 445 10.41 0.89 -16.00
N ASP A 446 11.07 0.57 -17.11
CA ASP A 446 10.61 0.82 -18.49
C ASP A 446 9.52 -0.15 -18.97
N LYS A 447 9.28 -1.25 -18.25
CA LYS A 447 8.31 -2.30 -18.59
C LYS A 447 7.16 -2.43 -17.60
N VAL A 448 7.10 -1.55 -16.61
CA VAL A 448 6.06 -1.50 -15.59
C VAL A 448 5.38 -0.13 -15.64
N HIS A 449 4.07 -0.09 -15.38
CA HIS A 449 3.26 1.12 -15.32
C HIS A 449 3.01 1.56 -13.87
N ASN A 450 2.94 0.61 -12.93
CA ASN A 450 2.70 0.87 -11.52
C ASN A 450 3.24 -0.28 -10.65
N ILE A 451 3.78 0.04 -9.47
CA ILE A 451 4.29 -0.89 -8.46
C ILE A 451 3.61 -0.68 -7.11
N TYR A 452 3.47 -1.76 -6.35
CA TYR A 452 3.19 -1.75 -4.91
C TYR A 452 4.43 -2.26 -4.16
N THR A 453 4.38 -2.21 -2.83
CA THR A 453 5.51 -2.58 -1.95
C THR A 453 6.11 -3.95 -2.24
N HIS A 454 5.27 -4.93 -2.60
CA HIS A 454 5.68 -6.33 -2.77
C HIS A 454 5.44 -6.90 -4.18
N TRP A 455 4.81 -6.15 -5.09
CA TRP A 455 4.53 -6.63 -6.45
C TRP A 455 4.33 -5.48 -7.43
N SER A 456 4.61 -5.74 -8.70
CA SER A 456 4.19 -4.84 -9.79
C SER A 456 2.69 -5.03 -10.08
N TRP A 457 1.93 -3.95 -10.20
CA TRP A 457 0.48 -3.98 -10.45
C TRP A 457 0.13 -4.16 -11.93
N LYS A 458 0.81 -3.39 -12.80
CA LYS A 458 0.50 -3.34 -14.23
C LYS A 458 1.78 -3.32 -15.04
N GLN A 459 1.96 -4.28 -15.94
CA GLN A 459 3.14 -4.42 -16.80
C GLN A 459 2.78 -4.19 -18.27
N HIS A 460 3.80 -3.97 -19.10
CA HIS A 460 3.65 -3.98 -20.56
C HIS A 460 3.33 -5.41 -21.07
N PRO A 461 2.68 -5.55 -22.24
CA PRO A 461 2.45 -6.84 -22.87
C PRO A 461 3.76 -7.63 -23.05
N GLY A 462 3.72 -8.93 -22.75
CA GLY A 462 4.88 -9.83 -22.85
C GLY A 462 5.76 -9.92 -21.60
N CYS A 463 5.53 -9.10 -20.58
CA CYS A 463 6.20 -9.24 -19.28
C CYS A 463 5.74 -10.49 -18.54
N ARG A 464 6.70 -11.25 -18.00
CA ARG A 464 6.44 -12.39 -17.10
C ARG A 464 6.95 -12.05 -15.70
N ILE A 465 6.13 -12.36 -14.70
CA ILE A 465 6.53 -12.28 -13.29
C ILE A 465 7.02 -13.67 -12.89
N THR A 466 8.19 -13.75 -12.27
CA THR A 466 8.78 -15.01 -11.83
C THR A 466 9.27 -14.87 -10.41
N SER A 467 8.83 -15.76 -9.54
CA SER A 467 9.41 -15.94 -8.20
C SER A 467 10.62 -16.83 -8.31
N ILE A 468 11.68 -16.50 -7.58
CA ILE A 468 12.84 -17.39 -7.53
C ILE A 468 12.84 -18.30 -6.32
N PRO A 469 13.48 -19.47 -6.46
CA PRO A 469 13.81 -20.29 -5.32
C PRO A 469 14.76 -19.59 -4.36
N TYR A 470 14.60 -19.86 -3.08
CA TYR A 470 15.37 -19.23 -2.01
C TYR A 470 16.86 -19.59 -1.99
N TRP A 471 17.23 -20.73 -2.60
CA TRP A 471 18.63 -21.15 -2.72
C TRP A 471 19.40 -20.40 -3.80
N VAL A 472 18.73 -19.55 -4.60
CA VAL A 472 19.34 -18.63 -5.57
C VAL A 472 19.59 -17.25 -4.94
N GLY A 473 18.72 -16.84 -4.04
CA GLY A 473 18.88 -15.66 -3.21
C GLY A 473 17.68 -15.40 -2.34
N TYR A 474 17.86 -14.54 -1.35
CA TYR A 474 16.83 -14.12 -0.40
C TYR A 474 17.16 -12.76 0.18
N VAL A 475 16.16 -12.09 0.76
CA VAL A 475 16.34 -10.83 1.49
C VAL A 475 16.57 -11.15 2.96
N ARG A 476 17.62 -10.60 3.56
CA ARG A 476 17.78 -10.55 5.01
C ARG A 476 17.04 -9.32 5.53
N HIS A 477 16.03 -9.50 6.37
CA HIS A 477 15.24 -8.42 6.92
C HIS A 477 15.55 -8.28 8.42
N TYR A 478 16.27 -7.23 8.80
CA TYR A 478 16.66 -6.96 10.18
C TYR A 478 15.48 -6.37 10.94
N ARG A 479 14.91 -7.13 11.89
CA ARG A 479 13.68 -6.73 12.58
C ARG A 479 13.85 -6.68 14.07
N PHE A 480 13.41 -5.58 14.67
CA PHE A 480 13.37 -5.44 16.13
C PHE A 480 12.50 -6.52 16.78
N VAL A 481 13.01 -7.03 17.90
CA VAL A 481 12.36 -8.03 18.77
C VAL A 481 11.33 -7.39 19.71
N ASN A 482 11.32 -6.06 19.85
CA ASN A 482 10.44 -5.36 20.78
C ASN A 482 8.95 -5.46 20.40
N LYS A 483 8.07 -5.56 21.40
CA LYS A 483 6.62 -5.78 21.28
C LYS A 483 5.83 -4.57 20.79
N ARG A 484 6.45 -3.39 20.62
CA ARG A 484 5.76 -2.16 20.19
C ARG A 484 6.02 -1.89 18.70
N GLY A 485 4.99 -2.04 17.86
CA GLY A 485 5.04 -1.74 16.43
C GLY A 485 4.21 -2.69 15.56
N LEU A 486 4.03 -2.33 14.29
CA LEU A 486 3.36 -3.19 13.30
C LEU A 486 4.17 -4.49 13.09
N GLY A 487 3.49 -5.63 13.25
CA GLY A 487 4.11 -6.95 13.11
C GLY A 487 5.02 -7.38 14.27
N SER A 488 4.94 -6.71 15.43
CA SER A 488 5.78 -7.00 16.62
C SER A 488 5.55 -8.38 17.26
N ASN A 489 4.46 -9.06 16.89
CA ASN A 489 4.14 -10.43 17.31
C ASN A 489 4.82 -11.51 16.45
N TRP A 490 5.73 -11.14 15.54
CA TRP A 490 6.33 -12.09 14.62
C TRP A 490 7.13 -13.21 15.30
N LEU A 491 7.75 -12.93 16.45
CA LEU A 491 8.46 -13.96 17.23
C LEU A 491 7.53 -15.02 17.82
N ASN A 492 6.24 -14.73 17.97
CA ASN A 492 5.26 -15.73 18.38
C ASN A 492 4.97 -16.74 17.26
N GLN A 493 5.36 -16.42 16.02
CA GLN A 493 5.05 -17.21 14.82
C GLN A 493 6.27 -17.97 14.29
N PHE A 494 7.50 -17.60 14.69
CA PHE A 494 8.73 -18.16 14.12
C PHE A 494 9.81 -18.39 15.18
N ASN A 495 10.51 -19.51 15.05
CA ASN A 495 11.69 -19.82 15.83
C ASN A 495 12.92 -19.10 15.23
N THR A 496 13.69 -18.39 16.05
CA THR A 496 14.90 -17.62 15.66
C THR A 496 16.22 -18.31 16.03
N SER A 497 16.19 -19.58 16.42
CA SER A 497 17.39 -20.36 16.77
C SER A 497 18.28 -20.77 15.58
N PHE A 498 17.95 -20.34 14.35
CA PHE A 498 18.69 -20.75 13.16
C PHE A 498 19.80 -19.74 12.82
N HIS A 499 20.96 -20.26 12.44
CA HIS A 499 22.14 -19.47 12.11
C HIS A 499 22.45 -19.55 10.62
N PHE A 500 21.99 -18.57 9.87
CA PHE A 500 22.35 -18.37 8.47
C PHE A 500 23.10 -17.03 8.34
N PRO A 501 24.43 -16.97 8.56
CA PRO A 501 25.20 -15.74 8.41
C PRO A 501 25.38 -15.35 6.94
N LEU A 502 25.87 -14.14 6.68
CA LEU A 502 26.35 -13.76 5.35
C LEU A 502 27.56 -14.63 4.96
N ASN A 503 27.82 -14.76 3.65
CA ASN A 503 29.05 -15.36 3.17
C ASN A 503 30.26 -14.66 3.83
N PRO A 504 31.20 -15.38 4.46
CA PRO A 504 32.29 -14.76 5.23
C PRO A 504 33.18 -13.83 4.40
N GLN A 505 33.47 -14.17 3.14
CA GLN A 505 34.29 -13.33 2.26
C GLN A 505 33.56 -12.05 1.87
N PHE A 506 32.25 -12.14 1.60
CA PHE A 506 31.41 -10.98 1.36
C PHE A 506 31.31 -10.09 2.59
N ALA A 507 31.09 -10.68 3.77
CA ALA A 507 31.00 -9.95 5.04
C ALA A 507 32.30 -9.22 5.37
N GLU A 508 33.46 -9.83 5.13
CA GLU A 508 34.77 -9.19 5.33
C GLU A 508 34.96 -8.00 4.38
N THR A 509 34.59 -8.15 3.11
CA THR A 509 34.67 -7.08 2.11
C THR A 509 33.74 -5.92 2.48
N LEU A 510 32.51 -6.23 2.91
CA LEU A 510 31.54 -5.25 3.39
C LEU A 510 32.07 -4.50 4.63
N LYS A 511 32.64 -5.21 5.60
CA LYS A 511 33.25 -4.63 6.79
C LYS A 511 34.31 -3.59 6.42
N ILE A 512 35.23 -3.93 5.53
CA ILE A 512 36.29 -3.01 5.08
C ILE A 512 35.69 -1.76 4.42
N ALA A 513 34.69 -1.93 3.54
CA ALA A 513 34.04 -0.81 2.87
C ALA A 513 33.32 0.13 3.85
N VAL A 514 32.57 -0.42 4.81
CA VAL A 514 31.86 0.34 5.84
C VAL A 514 32.85 1.09 6.73
N VAL A 515 33.89 0.43 7.26
CA VAL A 515 34.91 1.09 8.09
C VAL A 515 35.56 2.26 7.34
N ALA A 516 35.95 2.05 6.09
CA ALA A 516 36.57 3.10 5.27
C ALA A 516 35.64 4.31 5.09
N LYS A 517 34.34 4.06 4.82
CA LYS A 517 33.35 5.12 4.65
C LYS A 517 33.07 5.87 5.95
N VAL A 518 32.90 5.17 7.06
CA VAL A 518 32.64 5.77 8.37
C VAL A 518 33.81 6.64 8.81
N LYS A 519 35.05 6.13 8.70
CA LYS A 519 36.24 6.91 9.02
C LYS A 519 36.34 8.16 8.16
N TYR A 520 36.15 8.05 6.84
CA TYR A 520 36.17 9.22 5.97
C TYR A 520 35.16 10.31 6.39
N LEU A 521 33.96 9.91 6.82
CA LEU A 521 32.92 10.85 7.20
C LEU A 521 33.10 11.43 8.62
N TYR A 522 33.55 10.62 9.58
CA TYR A 522 33.42 10.95 11.01
C TYR A 522 34.72 10.88 11.81
N ASP A 523 35.79 10.28 11.27
CA ASP A 523 37.11 10.28 11.93
C ASP A 523 37.77 11.65 11.72
N LEU A 524 37.47 12.57 12.63
CA LEU A 524 38.00 13.93 12.61
C LEU A 524 39.44 13.94 13.11
N LYS A 525 40.39 14.22 12.20
CA LYS A 525 41.78 14.47 12.60
C LYS A 525 41.90 15.89 13.17
N PRO A 526 42.49 16.07 14.36
CA PRO A 526 42.77 17.41 14.87
C PRO A 526 43.71 18.13 13.91
N ILE A 527 43.53 19.45 13.75
CA ILE A 527 44.46 20.29 13.01
C ILE A 527 45.60 20.64 13.97
N PRO A 528 46.84 20.18 13.75
CA PRO A 528 47.95 20.56 14.58
C PRO A 528 48.21 22.07 14.42
N CYS A 529 48.36 22.79 15.53
CA CYS A 529 48.61 24.23 15.48
C CYS A 529 49.85 24.56 14.64
N GLU A 530 50.86 23.69 14.60
CA GLU A 530 52.07 23.83 13.78
C GLU A 530 51.78 23.98 12.28
N LYS A 531 50.71 23.37 11.75
CA LYS A 531 50.36 23.42 10.32
C LYS A 531 49.70 24.72 9.89
N ILE A 532 49.31 25.58 10.84
CA ILE A 532 48.75 26.90 10.55
C ILE A 532 49.90 27.88 10.28
N GLU A 533 49.90 28.53 9.13
CA GLU A 533 50.89 29.54 8.77
C GLU A 533 50.94 30.68 9.80
N GLN A 534 52.15 31.21 10.03
CA GLN A 534 52.38 32.27 11.01
C GLN A 534 51.58 33.54 10.74
N PHE A 535 51.28 33.86 9.47
CA PHE A 535 50.45 35.01 9.11
C PHE A 535 49.04 34.89 9.71
N PHE A 536 48.41 33.73 9.56
CA PHE A 536 47.07 33.50 10.09
C PHE A 536 47.07 33.40 11.61
N LYS A 537 48.09 32.77 12.20
CA LYS A 537 48.29 32.81 13.66
C LYS A 537 48.31 34.26 14.13
N LYS A 538 49.23 35.09 13.62
CA LYS A 538 49.42 36.46 14.10
C LYS A 538 48.17 37.35 13.99
N ASN A 539 47.33 37.13 12.98
CA ASN A 539 46.19 38.00 12.69
C ASN A 539 44.84 37.49 13.25
N TYR A 540 44.74 36.20 13.62
CA TYR A 540 43.47 35.57 14.00
C TYR A 540 43.59 34.64 15.23
N LEU A 541 44.63 34.85 16.06
CA LEU A 541 44.96 33.99 17.22
C LEU A 541 43.92 34.00 18.37
N ASN A 542 42.89 34.84 18.33
CA ASN A 542 41.84 34.89 19.35
C ASN A 542 40.52 34.33 18.81
N ASP A 543 40.07 33.22 19.42
CA ASP A 543 38.79 32.50 19.23
C ASP A 543 38.40 32.01 17.83
N THR A 544 39.11 32.39 16.77
CA THR A 544 38.72 32.10 15.38
C THR A 544 39.43 30.89 14.77
N LEU A 545 40.64 30.54 15.23
CA LEU A 545 41.40 29.38 14.75
C LEU A 545 41.43 28.27 15.80
N LYS A 546 40.61 27.22 15.61
CA LYS A 546 40.63 26.01 16.45
C LYS A 546 41.70 25.04 15.95
N CYS A 547 42.72 24.79 16.75
CA CYS A 547 43.78 23.81 16.51
C CYS A 547 44.18 23.11 17.81
N VAL A 548 44.90 22.00 17.71
CA VAL A 548 45.40 21.23 18.86
C VAL A 548 46.93 21.33 18.89
N GLU A 549 47.50 21.65 20.05
CA GLU A 549 48.94 21.54 20.28
C GLU A 549 49.29 20.06 20.40
N ASN A 550 50.31 19.58 19.68
CA ASN A 550 50.79 18.22 19.87
C ASN A 550 51.40 18.12 21.28
N GLU A 551 50.91 17.18 22.10
CA GLU A 551 51.54 16.83 23.38
C GLU A 551 52.90 16.14 23.18
#